data_AF-A0A4U1B5E1-F1
#
_entry.id   AF-A0A4U1B5E1-F1
#
_cell.length_a   1.000
_cell.length_b   1.000
_cell.length_c   1.000
_cell.angle_alpha   90.00
_cell.angle_beta   90.00
_cell.angle_gamma   90.00
#
_symmetry.space_group_name_H-M   'P 1'
#
loop_
_entity.id
_entity.type
_entity.pdbx_description
1 polymer ?
#
loop_
_entity_poly.entity_id
_entity_poly.type
_entity_poly.pdbx_seq_one_letter_code
_entity_poly.pdbx_strand_id
1 'polypeptide(L)' 'MAMELCQQSSLIDNDTLVYRDIIDEPQWLERYKLTIPVIEVEGQQQVLGWPFDFQQLNEFIDGNY' A
#
# COMPACT_ATOMS: atom_id res chain seq x y z
N MET A 1 -11.51 -0.97 5.78
CA MET A 1 -10.43 -1.88 5.34
C MET A 1 -9.47 -1.11 4.43
N ALA A 2 -8.19 -1.49 4.31
CA ALA A 2 -7.18 -0.74 3.53
C ALA A 2 -7.62 -0.39 2.10
N MET A 3 -8.29 -1.32 1.42
CA MET A 3 -8.81 -1.12 0.07
C MET A 3 -9.84 0.03 0.00
N GLU A 4 -10.72 0.15 1.00
CA GLU A 4 -11.71 1.23 1.05
C GLU A 4 -11.04 2.59 1.23
N LEU A 5 -9.92 2.65 1.98
CA LEU A 5 -9.14 3.88 2.12
C LEU A 5 -8.48 4.25 0.79
N CYS A 6 -7.96 3.27 0.05
CA CYS A 6 -7.38 3.50 -1.27
C CYS A 6 -8.42 4.06 -2.26
N GLN A 7 -9.63 3.49 -2.28
CA GLN A 7 -10.73 3.94 -3.15
C GLN A 7 -11.25 5.35 -2.82
N GLN A 8 -11.10 5.79 -1.57
CA GLN A 8 -11.50 7.12 -1.14
C GLN A 8 -10.45 8.19 -1.46
N SER A 9 -9.19 7.81 -1.70
CA SER A 9 -8.11 8.76 -1.95
C SER A 9 -8.19 9.30 -3.37
N SER A 10 -8.23 10.62 -3.51
CA SER A 10 -8.13 11.29 -4.81
C SER A 10 -6.72 11.27 -5.40
N LEU A 11 -5.72 10.84 -4.62
CA LEU A 11 -4.32 10.77 -5.02
C LEU A 11 -4.00 9.44 -5.73
N ILE A 12 -4.87 8.44 -5.58
CA ILE A 12 -4.73 7.13 -6.22
C ILE A 12 -5.59 7.12 -7.48
N ASP A 13 -4.94 7.06 -8.63
CA ASP A 13 -5.62 6.74 -9.87
C ASP A 13 -5.81 5.22 -9.96
N ASN A 14 -7.05 4.77 -10.16
CA ASN A 14 -7.37 3.35 -10.28
C ASN A 14 -6.63 2.67 -11.44
N ASP A 15 -6.26 3.41 -12.49
CA ASP A 15 -5.46 2.88 -13.60
C ASP A 15 -4.00 2.63 -13.22
N THR A 16 -3.53 3.23 -12.12
CA THR A 16 -2.16 3.07 -11.59
C THR A 16 -2.08 2.12 -10.39
N LEU A 17 -3.22 1.77 -9.80
CA LEU A 17 -3.28 0.87 -8.65
C LEU A 17 -3.12 -0.59 -9.09
N VAL A 18 -2.00 -1.20 -8.70
CA VAL A 18 -1.70 -2.61 -9.01
C VAL A 18 -1.85 -3.48 -7.78
N TYR A 19 -2.70 -4.50 -7.87
CA TYR A 19 -2.81 -5.54 -6.85
C TYR A 19 -1.76 -6.63 -7.11
N ARG A 20 -1.02 -6.99 -6.05
CA ARG A 20 -0.04 -8.07 -6.06
C ARG A 20 -0.42 -9.07 -4.97
N ASP A 21 -0.42 -10.36 -5.30
CA ASP A 21 -0.50 -11.40 -4.27
C ASP A 21 0.92 -11.69 -3.77
N ILE A 22 1.08 -11.83 -2.46
CA ILE A 22 2.37 -12.15 -1.86
C ILE A 22 2.82 -13.58 -2.17
N ILE A 23 1.91 -14.45 -2.59
CA ILE A 23 2.22 -15.85 -2.96
C ILE A 23 2.97 -15.92 -4.28
N ASP A 24 2.81 -14.92 -5.16
CA ASP A 24 3.45 -14.90 -6.48
C ASP A 24 4.98 -14.82 -6.40
N GLU A 25 5.51 -14.21 -5.34
CA GLU A 25 6.94 -13.99 -5.14
C GLU A 25 7.36 -14.48 -3.74
N PRO A 26 8.23 -15.51 -3.63
CA PRO A 26 8.62 -16.09 -2.33
C PRO A 26 9.15 -15.05 -1.32
N GLN A 27 9.87 -14.03 -1.81
CA GLN A 27 10.37 -12.93 -1.01
C GLN A 27 9.27 -12.07 -0.39
N TRP A 28 8.15 -11.87 -1.07
CA TRP A 28 7.00 -11.13 -0.53
C TRP A 28 6.25 -11.96 0.49
N LEU A 29 6.09 -13.26 0.25
CA LEU A 29 5.49 -14.16 1.23
C LEU A 29 6.28 -14.17 2.53
N GLU A 30 7.60 -14.34 2.47
CA GLU A 30 8.45 -14.33 3.67
C GLU A 30 8.34 -13.01 4.44
N ARG A 31 8.29 -11.88 3.73
CA ARG A 31 8.30 -10.54 4.30
C ARG A 31 6.94 -10.09 4.84
N TYR A 32 5.84 -10.43 4.15
CA TYR A 32 4.53 -9.80 4.38
C TYR A 32 3.41 -10.75 4.84
N LYS A 33 3.64 -12.07 4.93
CA LYS A 33 2.61 -13.06 5.34
C LYS A 33 1.85 -12.75 6.64
N LEU A 34 2.39 -11.92 7.54
CA LEU A 34 1.76 -11.52 8.80
C LEU A 34 1.26 -10.07 8.83
N THR A 35 1.57 -9.28 7.80
CA THR A 35 1.41 -7.82 7.82
C THR A 35 0.63 -7.27 6.63
N ILE A 36 0.14 -8.13 5.73
CA ILE A 36 -0.78 -7.68 4.67
C ILE A 36 -2.08 -7.09 5.27
N PRO A 37 -2.65 -6.05 4.64
CA PRO A 37 -2.19 -5.39 3.43
C PRO A 37 -1.05 -4.40 3.66
N VAL A 38 -0.22 -4.18 2.63
CA VAL A 38 0.88 -3.23 2.61
C VAL A 38 0.78 -2.38 1.35
N ILE A 39 1.05 -1.08 1.46
CA ILE A 39 1.08 -0.15 0.33
C ILE A 39 2.55 0.20 0.03
N GLU A 40 2.91 0.12 -1.25
CA GLU A 40 4.18 0.57 -1.80
C GLU A 40 3.88 1.58 -2.90
N VAL A 41 4.66 2.66 -2.95
CA VAL A 41 4.58 3.68 -4.02
C VAL A 41 5.82 3.52 -4.89
N GLU A 42 5.64 3.39 -6.20
CA GLU A 42 6.76 3.25 -7.12
C GLU A 42 7.74 4.43 -6.98
N GLY A 43 9.03 4.13 -6.83
CA GLY A 43 10.07 5.13 -6.60
C GLY A 43 10.29 5.50 -5.13
N GLN A 44 9.41 5.11 -4.21
CA GLN A 44 9.68 5.18 -2.76
C GLN A 44 10.33 3.87 -2.28
N GLN A 45 11.32 3.95 -1.38
CA GLN A 45 11.96 2.76 -0.79
C GLN A 45 11.22 2.23 0.45
N GLN A 46 10.16 2.92 0.87
CA GLN A 46 9.40 2.65 2.08
C GLN A 46 8.06 2.00 1.74
N VAL A 47 7.48 1.35 2.75
CA VAL A 47 6.15 0.73 2.65
C VAL A 47 5.29 1.17 3.82
N LEU A 48 4.00 1.37 3.57
CA LEU A 48 3.00 1.64 4.59
C LEU A 48 2.30 0.33 4.95
N GLY A 49 2.60 -0.18 6.14
CA GLY A 49 2.00 -1.41 6.67
C GLY A 49 0.68 -1.14 7.38
N TRP A 50 -0.30 -2.02 7.21
CA TRP A 50 -1.53 -1.98 8.00
C TRP A 50 -1.24 -2.20 9.51
N PRO A 51 -2.00 -1.58 10.43
CA PRO A 51 -3.09 -0.62 10.21
C PRO A 51 -2.60 0.80 9.95
N PHE A 52 -3.34 1.51 9.09
CA PHE A 52 -3.20 2.95 8.86
C PHE A 52 -4.58 3.58 8.64
N ASP A 53 -4.69 4.88 8.87
CA ASP A 53 -5.89 5.66 8.58
C ASP A 53 -5.81 6.40 7.22
N PHE A 54 -6.86 7.13 6.88
CA PHE A 54 -6.97 7.85 5.61
C PHE A 54 -5.92 8.97 5.47
N GLN A 55 -5.58 9.64 6.57
CA GLN A 55 -4.61 10.73 6.56
C GLN A 55 -3.21 10.15 6.32
N GLN A 56 -2.84 9.11 7.07
CA GLN A 56 -1.55 8.42 6.92
C GLN A 56 -1.36 7.88 5.50
N LEU A 57 -2.41 7.35 4.89
CA LEU A 57 -2.37 6.89 3.48
C LEU A 57 -2.04 8.04 2.53
N ASN A 58 -2.73 9.18 2.65
CA ASN A 58 -2.52 10.31 1.75
C ASN A 58 -1.14 10.95 1.95
N GLU A 59 -0.70 11.12 3.20
CA GLU A 59 0.65 11.62 3.52
C GLU A 59 1.72 10.70 2.92
N PHE A 60 1.52 9.37 2.98
CA PHE A 60 2.44 8.40 2.40
C PHE A 60 2.53 8.50 0.87
N ILE A 61 1.40 8.63 0.19
CA ILE A 61 1.35 8.76 -1.27
C ILE A 61 1.99 10.07 -1.73
N ASP A 62 1.70 11.18 -1.04
CA ASP A 62 2.27 12.50 -1.35
C ASP A 62 3.76 12.64 -0.96
N GLY A 63 4.34 11.64 -0.28
CA GLY A 63 5.74 11.66 0.16
C GLY A 63 6.01 12.55 1.37
N ASN A 64 4.97 12.86 2.16
CA ASN A 64 5.03 13.68 3.38
C ASN A 64 4.95 12.84 4.68
N TYR A 65 5.18 11.53 4.57
CA TYR A 65 5.07 10.56 5.66
C TYR A 65 6.39 10.36 6.43
#